data_AF-A0A0R2V7Y7-F1
#
_entry.id   AF-A0A0R2V7Y7-F1
#
_cell.length_a   1.000
_cell.length_b   1.000
_cell.length_c   1.000
_cell.angle_alpha   90.00
_cell.angle_beta   90.00
_cell.angle_gamma   90.00
#
_symmetry.space_group_name_H-M   'P 1'
#
loop_
_entity.id
_entity.type
_entity.pdbx_description
1 polymer ?
#
loop_
_entity_poly.entity_id
_entity_poly.type
_entity_poly.pdbx_seq_one_letter_code
_entity_poly.pdbx_strand_id
1 'polypeptide(L)'
;MKKIFIPILSFLLFSLYISSAQAACNFQAKLGEKKTTFEERKFPSRGFPMEHVGLEVYPMLAEDICSNQKLKDIGIEYKFLNDELIAINMVALNGENNSVSEKLTLMNYAKNNYGTFDTTQNPKSYSGYEIFEKTNQFIVYQRLLGEDGIIDEQIYITTQELDTKLMEFYKKMELQQAE
;
A
#
# COMPACT_ATOMS: atom_id res chain seq x y z
N MET A 1 -12.12 -45.21 52.75
CA MET A 1 -11.38 -45.29 51.47
C MET A 1 -12.40 -45.02 50.36
N LYS A 2 -12.30 -44.08 49.41
CA LYS A 2 -11.18 -43.40 48.76
C LYS A 2 -11.54 -41.91 48.56
N LYS A 3 -10.60 -41.01 48.83
CA LYS A 3 -10.70 -39.60 48.43
C LYS A 3 -10.46 -39.55 46.92
N ILE A 4 -11.43 -39.09 46.15
CA ILE A 4 -11.25 -38.82 44.73
C ILE A 4 -10.53 -37.47 44.64
N PHE A 5 -9.21 -37.52 44.47
CA PHE A 5 -8.42 -36.36 44.06
C PHE A 5 -8.76 -36.08 42.59
N ILE A 6 -9.47 -34.99 42.33
CA ILE A 6 -9.63 -34.46 40.97
C ILE A 6 -8.32 -33.72 40.65
N PRO A 7 -7.48 -34.18 39.69
CA PRO A 7 -6.31 -33.41 39.30
C PRO A 7 -6.78 -32.19 38.52
N ILE A 8 -6.66 -31.02 39.13
CA ILE A 8 -6.67 -29.72 38.44
C ILE A 8 -5.33 -29.63 37.69
N LEU A 9 -5.20 -30.34 36.58
CA LEU A 9 -4.05 -30.19 35.70
C LEU A 9 -4.41 -30.68 34.29
N SER A 10 -4.13 -29.83 33.31
CA SER A 10 -4.25 -30.08 31.86
C SER A 10 -5.57 -29.67 31.19
N PHE A 11 -5.80 -28.35 31.10
CA PHE A 11 -6.45 -27.76 29.91
C PHE A 11 -6.11 -26.25 29.77
N LEU A 12 -4.82 -25.90 29.83
CA LEU A 12 -4.33 -24.53 29.62
C LEU A 12 -3.17 -24.52 28.61
N LEU A 13 -3.31 -25.28 27.53
CA LEU A 13 -2.32 -25.35 26.45
C LEU A 13 -2.91 -25.16 25.04
N PHE A 14 -4.14 -24.64 24.93
CA PHE A 14 -4.66 -24.23 23.63
C PHE A 14 -4.69 -22.70 23.50
N SER A 15 -3.76 -22.25 22.66
CA SER A 15 -3.88 -21.07 21.80
C SER A 15 -3.91 -19.70 22.47
N LEU A 16 -2.76 -19.28 23.00
CA LEU A 16 -2.28 -17.93 22.69
C LEU A 16 -1.73 -17.96 21.26
N TYR A 17 -2.61 -18.09 20.26
CA TYR A 17 -2.29 -17.55 18.94
C TYR A 17 -2.29 -16.05 19.14
N ILE A 18 -1.14 -15.51 19.55
CA ILE A 18 -0.90 -14.09 19.44
C ILE A 18 -0.84 -13.87 17.92
N SER A 19 -2.00 -13.66 17.30
CA SER A 19 -2.03 -13.01 16.00
C SER A 19 -1.34 -11.69 16.25
N SER A 20 -0.08 -11.57 15.85
CA SER A 20 0.55 -10.27 15.69
C SER A 20 -0.25 -9.60 14.58
N ALA A 21 -1.38 -8.98 14.96
CA ALA A 21 -2.11 -8.07 14.11
C ALA A 21 -1.15 -6.90 13.90
N GLN A 22 -0.27 -7.07 12.91
CA GLN A 22 0.61 -6.03 12.48
C GLN A 22 -0.31 -4.98 11.87
N ALA A 23 -0.48 -3.87 12.57
CA ALA A 23 -1.28 -2.77 12.07
C ALA A 23 -0.71 -2.33 10.72
N ALA A 24 -1.58 -1.95 9.79
CA ALA A 24 -1.16 -1.33 8.54
C ALA A 24 -0.22 -0.16 8.82
N CYS A 25 0.64 0.15 7.84
CA CYS A 25 1.55 1.28 7.95
C CYS A 25 0.80 2.54 8.37
N ASN A 26 1.32 3.21 9.41
CA ASN A 26 0.97 4.58 9.69
C ASN A 26 1.77 5.47 8.74
N PHE A 27 1.15 5.88 7.64
CA PHE A 27 1.75 6.76 6.65
C PHE A 27 2.11 8.16 7.19
N GLN A 28 1.73 8.48 8.43
CA GLN A 28 1.96 9.79 9.06
C GLN A 28 1.28 10.95 8.31
N ALA A 29 0.51 10.63 7.27
CA ALA A 29 -0.23 11.50 6.39
C ALA A 29 -1.66 10.98 6.23
N LYS A 30 -2.59 11.88 5.90
CA LYS A 30 -4.01 11.57 5.72
C LYS A 30 -4.47 12.05 4.36
N LEU A 31 -5.20 11.18 3.66
CA LEU A 31 -5.91 11.55 2.43
C LEU A 31 -6.77 12.80 2.67
N GLY A 32 -6.73 13.73 1.71
CA GLY A 32 -7.40 15.04 1.79
C GLY A 32 -6.61 16.12 2.54
N GLU A 33 -5.47 15.80 3.17
CA GLU A 33 -4.68 16.84 3.85
C GLU A 33 -4.03 17.82 2.86
N LYS A 34 -3.77 19.03 3.37
CA LYS A 34 -3.11 20.08 2.60
C LYS A 34 -1.61 19.84 2.48
N LYS A 35 -1.03 20.21 1.33
CA LYS A 35 0.41 20.05 1.07
C LYS A 35 1.24 20.82 2.08
N THR A 36 0.81 22.02 2.45
CA THR A 36 1.47 22.84 3.48
C THR A 36 1.56 22.09 4.82
N THR A 37 0.48 21.46 5.27
CA THR A 37 0.47 20.62 6.49
C THR A 37 1.39 19.41 6.33
N PHE A 38 1.42 18.77 5.16
CA PHE A 38 2.34 17.68 4.86
C PHE A 38 3.81 18.11 4.99
N GLU A 39 4.18 19.24 4.38
CA GLU A 39 5.54 19.77 4.34
C GLU A 39 6.07 20.22 5.72
N GLU A 40 5.19 20.62 6.65
CA GLU A 40 5.57 20.93 8.03
C GLU A 40 6.27 19.78 8.75
N ARG A 41 6.04 18.53 8.31
CA ARG A 41 6.67 17.33 8.87
C ARG A 41 8.15 17.19 8.48
N LYS A 42 8.61 17.95 7.48
CA LYS A 42 10.02 17.99 7.02
C LYS A 42 10.59 16.60 6.74
N PHE A 43 9.81 15.77 6.05
CA PHE A 43 10.30 14.49 5.55
C PHE A 43 11.55 14.71 4.68
N PRO A 44 12.49 13.73 4.62
CA PRO A 44 13.70 13.82 3.82
C PRO A 44 13.42 13.60 2.32
N SER A 45 12.42 14.29 1.78
CA SER A 45 11.98 14.22 0.39
C SER A 45 11.51 15.59 -0.07
N ARG A 46 11.44 15.76 -1.39
CA ARG A 46 10.89 16.94 -2.04
C ARG A 46 9.83 16.50 -3.03
N GLY A 47 8.87 17.39 -3.29
CA GLY A 47 7.88 17.15 -4.32
C GLY A 47 8.51 17.22 -5.71
N PHE A 48 8.09 16.30 -6.57
CA PHE A 48 8.45 16.25 -7.97
C PHE A 48 7.19 16.48 -8.81
N PRO A 49 7.19 17.48 -9.71
CA PRO A 49 6.06 17.66 -10.61
C PRO A 49 5.96 16.45 -11.55
N MET A 50 4.72 16.00 -11.77
CA MET A 50 4.41 14.97 -12.76
C MET A 50 4.14 15.61 -14.13
N GLU A 51 3.80 14.80 -15.12
CA GLU A 51 3.56 15.23 -16.51
C GLU A 51 2.52 16.37 -16.63
N HIS A 52 1.44 16.30 -15.85
CA HIS A 52 0.40 17.34 -15.87
C HIS A 52 0.57 18.33 -14.73
N VAL A 53 0.47 19.63 -15.07
CA VAL A 53 0.50 20.73 -14.11
C VAL A 53 -0.57 20.53 -13.05
N GLY A 54 -0.15 20.60 -11.79
CA GLY A 54 -1.01 20.35 -10.63
C GLY A 54 -0.81 18.98 -10.01
N LEU A 55 -0.22 18.00 -10.71
CA LEU A 55 0.17 16.74 -10.07
C LEU A 55 1.60 16.82 -9.56
N GLU A 56 1.79 16.41 -8.31
CA GLU A 56 3.09 16.36 -7.64
C GLU A 56 3.19 15.09 -6.81
N VAL A 57 4.36 14.45 -6.80
CA VAL A 57 4.63 13.25 -6.00
C VAL A 57 5.79 13.52 -5.05
N TYR A 58 5.63 13.13 -3.78
CA TYR A 58 6.71 13.09 -2.79
C TYR A 58 7.11 11.64 -2.56
N PRO A 59 8.22 11.16 -3.17
CA PRO A 59 8.68 9.79 -3.02
C PRO A 59 9.48 9.62 -1.72
N MET A 60 9.26 8.53 -1.00
CA MET A 60 9.97 8.17 0.24
C MET A 60 10.24 6.68 0.27
N LEU A 61 11.21 6.23 1.07
CA LEU A 61 11.36 4.82 1.34
C LEU A 61 10.37 4.39 2.42
N ALA A 62 9.73 3.25 2.23
CA ALA A 62 8.77 2.72 3.19
C ALA A 62 9.43 2.40 4.54
N GLU A 63 10.73 2.12 4.59
CA GLU A 63 11.44 1.90 5.86
C GLU A 63 11.59 3.15 6.72
N ASP A 64 11.59 4.34 6.11
CA ASP A 64 11.66 5.63 6.83
C ASP A 64 10.33 6.02 7.47
N ILE A 65 9.21 5.56 6.90
CA ILE A 65 7.85 5.91 7.34
C ILE A 65 7.21 4.77 8.14
N CYS A 66 7.35 3.54 7.64
CA CYS A 66 6.73 2.32 8.12
C CYS A 66 7.77 1.36 8.71
N SER A 67 8.70 1.86 9.53
CA SER A 67 9.87 1.11 10.02
C SER A 67 9.56 -0.23 10.68
N ASN A 68 8.34 -0.40 11.23
CA ASN A 68 7.89 -1.66 11.84
C ASN A 68 7.41 -2.72 10.84
N GLN A 69 7.22 -2.40 9.55
CA GLN A 69 6.56 -3.27 8.55
C GLN A 69 7.52 -4.15 7.74
N LYS A 70 8.84 -4.02 7.90
CA LYS A 70 9.86 -4.75 7.10
C LYS A 70 9.69 -4.56 5.58
N LEU A 71 9.31 -3.35 5.15
CA LEU A 71 9.05 -2.99 3.75
C LEU A 71 10.33 -2.54 3.03
N LYS A 72 11.35 -3.39 3.02
CA LYS A 72 12.62 -3.09 2.36
C LYS A 72 12.42 -3.02 0.83
N ASP A 73 13.07 -2.04 0.19
CA ASP A 73 13.02 -1.80 -1.26
C ASP A 73 11.60 -1.47 -1.77
N ILE A 74 10.72 -0.99 -0.88
CA ILE A 74 9.39 -0.47 -1.22
C ILE A 74 9.43 1.06 -1.11
N GLY A 75 9.00 1.74 -2.16
CA GLY A 75 8.77 3.19 -2.15
C GLY A 75 7.36 3.53 -1.65
N ILE A 76 7.19 4.71 -1.10
CA ILE A 76 5.90 5.34 -0.84
C ILE A 76 5.85 6.64 -1.62
N GLU A 77 4.79 6.83 -2.38
CA GLU A 77 4.54 8.04 -3.15
C GLU A 77 3.30 8.73 -2.61
N TYR A 78 3.47 9.92 -2.03
CA TYR A 78 2.36 10.79 -1.67
C TYR A 78 1.99 11.64 -2.87
N LYS A 79 0.83 11.37 -3.47
CA LYS A 79 0.38 12.03 -4.69
C LYS A 79 -0.54 13.20 -4.35
N PHE A 80 -0.08 14.40 -4.66
CA PHE A 80 -0.84 15.64 -4.52
C PHE A 80 -1.46 16.03 -5.84
N LEU A 81 -2.72 16.46 -5.79
CA LEU A 81 -3.38 17.18 -6.86
C LEU A 81 -3.67 18.61 -6.38
N ASN A 82 -2.96 19.55 -7.00
CA ASN A 82 -2.79 20.94 -6.60
C ASN A 82 -2.16 21.07 -5.21
N ASP A 83 -2.99 20.99 -4.17
CA ASP A 83 -2.61 21.21 -2.77
C ASP A 83 -3.26 20.17 -1.85
N GLU A 84 -3.78 19.08 -2.40
CA GLU A 84 -4.51 18.06 -1.64
C GLU A 84 -3.91 16.68 -1.88
N LEU A 85 -3.64 15.94 -0.80
CA LEU A 85 -3.15 14.56 -0.87
C LEU A 85 -4.28 13.64 -1.34
N ILE A 86 -4.29 13.31 -2.62
CA ILE A 86 -5.36 12.51 -3.23
C ILE A 86 -5.12 11.01 -3.12
N ALA A 87 -3.86 10.56 -3.06
CA ALA A 87 -3.54 9.15 -2.99
C ALA A 87 -2.17 8.89 -2.37
N ILE A 88 -2.01 7.66 -1.87
CA ILE A 88 -0.74 7.12 -1.41
C ILE A 88 -0.49 5.83 -2.19
N ASN A 89 0.62 5.76 -2.92
CA ASN A 89 1.06 4.53 -3.56
C ASN A 89 2.19 3.90 -2.74
N MET A 90 2.16 2.60 -2.55
CA MET A 90 3.33 1.81 -2.15
C MET A 90 3.82 1.07 -3.39
N VAL A 91 5.09 1.20 -3.75
CA VAL A 91 5.62 0.71 -5.04
C VAL A 91 6.80 -0.21 -4.79
N ALA A 92 6.83 -1.39 -5.41
CA ALA A 92 8.00 -2.25 -5.40
C ALA A 92 9.09 -1.67 -6.31
N LEU A 93 10.26 -1.32 -5.75
CA LEU A 93 11.34 -0.68 -6.50
C LEU A 93 12.16 -1.71 -7.28
N ASN A 94 11.55 -2.33 -8.29
CA ASN A 94 12.20 -3.35 -9.12
C ASN A 94 13.27 -2.76 -10.04
N GLY A 95 14.31 -3.56 -10.29
CA GLY A 95 15.18 -3.42 -11.47
C GLY A 95 14.90 -4.55 -12.46
N GLU A 96 15.76 -4.70 -13.48
CA GLU A 96 15.59 -5.65 -14.60
C GLU A 96 15.31 -7.11 -14.19
N ASN A 97 15.75 -7.52 -12.99
CA ASN A 97 15.56 -8.89 -12.50
C ASN A 97 14.31 -9.09 -11.62
N ASN A 98 13.51 -8.05 -11.39
CA ASN A 98 12.29 -8.08 -10.58
C ASN A 98 12.48 -8.63 -9.15
N SER A 99 13.69 -8.49 -8.61
CA SER A 99 14.06 -9.12 -7.34
C SER A 99 13.27 -8.63 -6.12
N VAL A 100 12.64 -7.45 -6.17
CA VAL A 100 11.79 -6.96 -5.09
C VAL A 100 10.44 -7.68 -5.12
N SER A 101 9.79 -7.73 -6.28
CA SER A 101 8.52 -8.45 -6.44
C SER A 101 8.63 -9.97 -6.29
N GLU A 102 9.80 -10.54 -6.59
CA GLU A 102 10.08 -11.96 -6.36
C GLU A 102 10.12 -12.36 -4.88
N LYS A 103 10.31 -11.39 -3.97
CA LYS A 103 10.23 -11.61 -2.52
C LYS A 103 8.78 -11.66 -2.01
N LEU A 104 7.80 -11.24 -2.83
CA LEU A 104 6.39 -11.14 -2.48
C LEU A 104 6.11 -10.22 -1.27
N THR A 105 7.04 -9.31 -0.94
CA THR A 105 6.93 -8.45 0.25
C THR A 105 5.65 -7.62 0.20
N LEU A 106 5.39 -6.94 -0.92
CA LEU A 106 4.25 -6.05 -1.06
C LEU A 106 2.92 -6.82 -1.19
N MET A 107 2.91 -7.93 -1.93
CA MET A 107 1.80 -8.88 -1.96
C MET A 107 1.40 -9.37 -0.55
N ASN A 108 2.37 -9.85 0.23
CA ASN A 108 2.11 -10.37 1.57
C ASN A 108 1.62 -9.25 2.50
N TYR A 109 2.18 -8.05 2.36
CA TYR A 109 1.68 -6.88 3.08
C TYR A 109 0.21 -6.60 2.73
N ALA A 110 -0.18 -6.63 1.44
CA ALA A 110 -1.56 -6.44 1.03
C ALA A 110 -2.49 -7.51 1.63
N LYS A 111 -2.09 -8.79 1.55
CA LYS A 111 -2.85 -9.92 2.10
C LYS A 111 -3.08 -9.82 3.60
N ASN A 112 -2.07 -9.39 4.34
CA ASN A 112 -2.11 -9.30 5.79
C ASN A 112 -2.90 -8.09 6.31
N ASN A 113 -2.98 -7.00 5.54
CA ASN A 113 -3.55 -5.73 6.00
C ASN A 113 -4.91 -5.36 5.39
N TYR A 114 -5.18 -5.81 4.16
CA TYR A 114 -6.36 -5.38 3.41
C TYR A 114 -7.32 -6.53 3.14
N GLY A 115 -6.81 -7.70 2.76
CA GLY A 115 -7.63 -8.90 2.57
C GLY A 115 -6.84 -9.98 1.86
N THR A 116 -7.11 -11.24 2.20
CA THR A 116 -6.49 -12.38 1.51
C THR A 116 -7.16 -12.60 0.16
N PHE A 117 -6.36 -12.92 -0.85
CA PHE A 117 -6.81 -13.26 -2.21
C PHE A 117 -6.03 -14.47 -2.74
N ASP A 118 -6.66 -15.19 -3.67
CA ASP A 118 -6.08 -16.38 -4.27
C ASP A 118 -5.05 -15.98 -5.34
N THR A 119 -3.86 -16.55 -5.24
CA THR A 119 -2.78 -16.40 -6.22
C THR A 119 -2.48 -17.71 -6.93
N THR A 120 -3.41 -18.66 -6.85
CA THR A 120 -3.27 -20.05 -7.27
C THR A 120 -2.10 -20.75 -6.55
N GLN A 121 -1.54 -21.79 -7.16
CA GLN A 121 -0.43 -22.57 -6.59
C GLN A 121 0.90 -21.83 -6.59
N ASN A 122 1.09 -20.83 -7.47
CA ASN A 122 2.34 -20.08 -7.58
C ASN A 122 2.12 -18.57 -7.48
N PRO A 123 2.33 -17.98 -6.29
CA PRO A 123 2.18 -16.53 -6.10
C PRO A 123 3.11 -15.67 -6.96
N LYS A 124 4.27 -16.19 -7.38
CA LYS A 124 5.23 -15.43 -8.19
C LYS A 124 4.76 -15.20 -9.62
N SER A 125 3.93 -16.10 -10.14
CA SER A 125 3.32 -15.98 -11.47
C SER A 125 1.99 -15.23 -11.47
N TYR A 126 1.54 -14.71 -10.32
CA TYR A 126 0.34 -13.89 -10.28
C TYR A 126 0.53 -12.62 -11.13
N SER A 127 -0.45 -12.35 -11.98
CA SER A 127 -0.58 -11.13 -12.78
C SER A 127 -2.03 -10.69 -12.74
N GLY A 128 -2.28 -9.48 -12.25
CA GLY A 128 -3.63 -8.98 -12.03
C GLY A 128 -3.71 -7.90 -10.98
N TYR A 129 -4.93 -7.64 -10.51
CA TYR A 129 -5.22 -6.68 -9.47
C TYR A 129 -6.30 -7.20 -8.52
N GLU A 130 -6.30 -6.67 -7.30
CA GLU A 130 -7.30 -6.94 -6.27
C GLU A 130 -7.79 -5.64 -5.66
N ILE A 131 -9.10 -5.53 -5.49
CA ILE A 131 -9.75 -4.35 -4.93
C ILE A 131 -10.27 -4.70 -3.54
N PHE A 132 -9.92 -3.86 -2.56
CA PHE A 132 -10.41 -3.96 -1.20
C PHE A 132 -11.20 -2.70 -0.86
N GLU A 133 -12.52 -2.84 -0.73
CA GLU A 133 -13.41 -1.77 -0.29
C GLU A 133 -13.53 -1.78 1.23
N LYS A 134 -13.19 -0.65 1.86
CA LYS A 134 -13.43 -0.41 3.28
C LYS A 134 -14.28 0.84 3.45
N THR A 135 -14.94 0.98 4.60
CA THR A 135 -15.70 2.20 4.95
C THR A 135 -14.77 3.42 4.89
N ASN A 136 -14.80 4.16 3.78
CA ASN A 136 -13.99 5.34 3.47
C ASN A 136 -12.55 5.10 2.96
N GLN A 137 -12.22 3.91 2.48
CA GLN A 137 -10.95 3.67 1.78
C GLN A 137 -11.16 2.73 0.60
N PHE A 138 -10.55 3.09 -0.53
CA PHE A 138 -10.44 2.29 -1.72
C PHE A 138 -8.97 1.89 -1.87
N ILE A 139 -8.69 0.58 -1.80
CA ILE A 139 -7.34 0.05 -1.91
C ILE A 139 -7.27 -0.88 -3.12
N VAL A 140 -6.28 -0.70 -3.98
CA VAL A 140 -6.01 -1.56 -5.12
C VAL A 140 -4.60 -2.11 -5.01
N TYR A 141 -4.46 -3.42 -4.90
CA TYR A 141 -3.19 -4.09 -5.14
C TYR A 141 -3.11 -4.42 -6.64
N GLN A 142 -1.98 -4.15 -7.28
CA GLN A 142 -1.70 -4.61 -8.63
C GLN A 142 -0.33 -5.27 -8.71
N ARG A 143 -0.19 -6.20 -9.65
CA ARG A 143 1.08 -6.78 -10.08
C ARG A 143 0.95 -7.11 -11.55
N LEU A 144 1.60 -6.33 -12.41
CA LEU A 144 1.55 -6.48 -13.85
C LEU A 144 2.97 -6.50 -14.43
N LEU A 145 3.16 -7.23 -15.53
CA LEU A 145 4.43 -7.18 -16.26
C LEU A 145 4.39 -5.98 -17.22
N GLY A 146 5.27 -5.00 -17.01
CA GLY A 146 5.45 -3.86 -17.89
C GLY A 146 6.01 -4.27 -19.26
N GLU A 147 5.88 -3.38 -20.25
CA GLU A 147 6.42 -3.61 -21.60
C GLU A 147 7.95 -3.73 -21.63
N ASP A 148 8.61 -3.13 -20.64
CA ASP A 148 10.06 -3.21 -20.40
C ASP A 148 10.50 -4.51 -19.70
N GLY A 149 9.55 -5.40 -19.38
CA GLY A 149 9.79 -6.64 -18.63
C GLY A 149 9.98 -6.44 -17.13
N ILE A 150 9.80 -5.22 -16.62
CA ILE A 150 9.84 -4.91 -15.18
C ILE A 150 8.43 -5.09 -14.61
N ILE A 151 8.32 -5.74 -13.46
CA ILE A 151 7.06 -5.91 -12.76
C ILE A 151 6.67 -4.57 -12.12
N ASP A 152 5.54 -4.04 -12.55
CA ASP A 152 4.81 -2.97 -11.88
C ASP A 152 3.95 -3.61 -10.78
N GLU A 153 4.50 -3.64 -9.56
CA GLU A 153 3.78 -4.06 -8.36
C GLU A 153 3.58 -2.87 -7.42
N GLN A 154 2.32 -2.52 -7.16
CA GLN A 154 1.99 -1.42 -6.26
C GLN A 154 0.71 -1.67 -5.47
N ILE A 155 0.55 -0.90 -4.39
CA ILE A 155 -0.70 -0.72 -3.67
C ILE A 155 -1.10 0.74 -3.79
N TYR A 156 -2.24 0.99 -4.39
CA TYR A 156 -2.86 2.31 -4.48
C TYR A 156 -3.89 2.47 -3.37
N ILE A 157 -3.82 3.57 -2.62
CA ILE A 157 -4.71 3.86 -1.48
C ILE A 157 -5.31 5.25 -1.66
N THR A 158 -6.64 5.33 -1.69
CA THR A 158 -7.39 6.58 -1.88
C THR A 158 -8.77 6.50 -1.22
N THR A 159 -9.61 7.51 -1.43
CA THR A 159 -11.06 7.47 -1.21
C THR A 159 -11.79 7.59 -2.54
N GLN A 160 -13.04 7.13 -2.61
CA GLN A 160 -13.84 7.25 -3.84
C GLN A 160 -13.96 8.71 -4.33
N GLU A 161 -14.11 9.67 -3.42
CA GLU A 161 -14.20 11.09 -3.75
C GLU A 161 -12.91 11.61 -4.38
N LEU A 162 -11.76 11.30 -3.77
CA LEU A 162 -10.45 11.75 -4.24
C LEU A 162 -10.04 11.04 -5.54
N ASP A 163 -10.38 9.77 -5.71
CA ASP A 163 -10.17 9.02 -6.96
C ASP A 163 -10.99 9.61 -8.11
N THR A 164 -12.27 9.92 -7.86
CA THR A 164 -13.14 10.59 -8.84
C THR A 164 -12.55 11.93 -9.25
N LYS A 165 -12.04 12.71 -8.29
CA LYS A 165 -11.37 14.00 -8.55
C LYS A 165 -10.13 13.84 -9.43
N LEU A 166 -9.32 12.81 -9.18
CA LEU A 166 -8.15 12.50 -10.01
C LEU A 166 -8.56 12.10 -11.44
N MET A 167 -9.58 11.25 -11.57
CA MET A 167 -10.11 10.82 -12.88
C MET A 167 -10.65 12.01 -13.68
N GLU A 168 -11.41 12.90 -13.06
CA GLU A 168 -11.92 14.11 -13.71
C GLU A 168 -10.80 15.05 -14.17
N PHE A 169 -9.72 15.15 -13.37
CA PHE A 169 -8.54 15.91 -13.75
C PHE A 169 -7.87 15.32 -15.00
N TYR A 170 -7.60 14.01 -15.04
CA TYR A 170 -7.00 13.36 -16.21
C TYR A 170 -7.87 13.49 -17.45
N LYS A 171 -9.18 13.25 -17.32
CA LYS A 171 -10.14 13.45 -18.42
C LYS A 171 -10.06 14.85 -19.02
N LYS A 172 -9.89 15.87 -18.18
CA LYS A 172 -9.73 17.26 -18.65
C LYS A 172 -8.40 17.45 -19.40
N MET A 173 -7.31 16.86 -18.91
CA MET A 173 -5.99 16.97 -19.57
C MET A 173 -5.98 16.27 -20.93
N GLU A 174 -6.57 15.08 -21.03
CA GLU A 174 -6.70 14.34 -22.30
C GLU A 174 -7.49 15.15 -23.35
N LEU A 175 -8.61 15.75 -22.94
CA LEU A 175 -9.42 16.60 -23.83
C LEU A 175 -8.64 17.83 -24.33
N GLN A 176 -7.79 18.42 -23.48
CA GLN A 176 -6.97 19.57 -23.86
C GLN A 176 -5.80 19.21 -24.78
N GLN A 177 -5.32 17.97 -24.74
CA GLN A 177 -4.28 17.49 -25.65
C GLN A 177 -4.84 17.08 -27.03
N ALA A 178 -6.13 16.80 -27.11
CA ALA A 178 -6.83 16.46 -28.35
C ALA A 178 -7.32 17.68 -29.14
N GLU A 179 -7.23 18.89 -28.58
CA GLU A 179 -7.54 20.19 -29.21
C GLU A 179 -6.28 20.87 -29.76
#